data_AF-A0A371QDF9-F1
#
_entry.id   AF-A0A371QDF9-F1
#
_cell.length_a   1.000
_cell.length_b   1.000
_cell.length_c   1.000
_cell.angle_alpha   90.00
_cell.angle_beta   90.00
_cell.angle_gamma   90.00
#
_symmetry.space_group_name_H-M   'P 1'
#
loop_
_entity.id
_entity.type
_entity.pdbx_description
1 polymer ?
#
loop_
_entity_poly.entity_id
_entity_poly.type
_entity_poly.pdbx_seq_one_letter_code
_entity_poly.pdbx_strand_id
1 'polypeptide(L)'
;MIFKKINNLASIIQLYNSKPTLFPKKVLDDVTALKSLVEELDKVIEKVSTTQITNNFLIGYEFERLHQEFDLLKAVKVHQSDSEQKIVINIELKKSSAKKHEIEKQLKNHQFYFNRVGIKYTDMYLFGYCEDKKQFFEYAKKSGNEYELIKVSSERIYEILYKFRMCRYFDIDEIFKVENILISPLNNWEEFVKKIIY
;
A
#
# COMPACT_ATOMS: atom_id res chain seq x y z
N MET A 1 -16.08 -8.03 -5.15
CA MET A 1 -16.53 -6.95 -6.08
C MET A 1 -15.67 -6.97 -7.32
N ILE A 2 -16.22 -6.67 -8.50
CA ILE A 2 -15.54 -6.84 -9.81
C ILE A 2 -14.20 -6.08 -9.89
N PHE A 3 -14.09 -4.90 -9.28
CA PHE A 3 -12.85 -4.10 -9.31
C PHE A 3 -11.73 -4.62 -8.39
N LYS A 4 -12.03 -5.46 -7.38
CA LYS A 4 -11.00 -6.07 -6.51
C LYS A 4 -10.07 -7.04 -7.28
N LYS A 5 -10.46 -7.46 -8.49
CA LYS A 5 -9.65 -8.31 -9.39
C LYS A 5 -8.92 -7.53 -10.47
N ILE A 6 -9.16 -6.22 -10.58
CA ILE A 6 -8.50 -5.37 -11.56
C ILE A 6 -7.18 -4.90 -10.95
N ASN A 7 -6.07 -5.39 -11.48
CA ASN A 7 -4.74 -5.11 -10.95
C ASN A 7 -4.09 -3.90 -11.65
N ASN A 8 -4.86 -2.86 -11.96
CA ASN A 8 -4.33 -1.66 -12.63
C ASN A 8 -5.14 -0.41 -12.30
N LEU A 9 -4.48 0.62 -11.74
CA LEU A 9 -5.16 1.84 -11.30
C LEU A 9 -5.78 2.62 -12.46
N ALA A 10 -5.09 2.72 -13.59
CA ALA A 10 -5.61 3.43 -14.77
C ALA A 10 -6.88 2.78 -15.31
N SER A 11 -6.93 1.44 -15.36
CA SER A 11 -8.14 0.69 -15.74
C SER A 11 -9.30 0.91 -14.77
N ILE A 12 -9.04 1.08 -13.48
CA ILE A 12 -10.08 1.34 -12.47
C ILE A 12 -10.65 2.74 -12.63
N ILE A 13 -9.79 3.74 -12.90
CA ILE A 13 -10.23 5.10 -13.23
C ILE A 13 -11.10 5.09 -14.50
N GLN A 14 -10.71 4.35 -15.53
CA GLN A 14 -11.52 4.20 -16.76
C GLN A 14 -12.88 3.55 -16.48
N LEU A 15 -12.92 2.49 -15.66
CA LEU A 15 -14.16 1.84 -15.25
C LEU A 15 -15.05 2.80 -14.46
N TYR A 16 -14.49 3.57 -13.55
CA TYR A 16 -15.23 4.58 -12.79
C TYR A 16 -15.80 5.68 -13.67
N ASN A 17 -15.00 6.23 -14.60
CA ASN A 17 -15.46 7.27 -15.51
C ASN A 17 -16.59 6.78 -16.44
N SER A 18 -16.55 5.51 -16.85
CA SER A 18 -17.57 4.93 -17.73
C SER A 18 -18.81 4.42 -16.99
N LYS A 19 -18.65 3.90 -15.76
CA LYS A 19 -19.71 3.24 -14.98
C LYS A 19 -19.57 3.53 -13.48
N PRO A 20 -19.79 4.78 -13.04
CA PRO A 20 -19.59 5.16 -11.63
C PRO A 20 -20.55 4.43 -10.67
N THR A 21 -21.73 4.02 -11.15
CA THR A 21 -22.74 3.28 -10.36
C THR A 21 -22.28 1.89 -9.92
N LEU A 22 -21.19 1.35 -10.47
CA LEU A 22 -20.60 0.08 -10.03
C LEU A 22 -19.77 0.22 -8.74
N PHE A 23 -19.46 1.44 -8.32
CA PHE A 23 -18.68 1.72 -7.11
C PHE A 23 -19.64 2.10 -5.96
N PRO A 24 -19.53 1.46 -4.79
CA PRO A 24 -20.32 1.82 -3.63
C PRO A 24 -20.01 3.25 -3.23
N LYS A 25 -21.04 3.96 -2.75
CA LYS A 25 -20.90 5.35 -2.29
C LYS A 25 -19.78 5.55 -1.26
N LYS A 26 -19.51 4.53 -0.43
CA LYS A 26 -18.43 4.53 0.56
C LYS A 26 -17.01 4.59 -0.03
N VAL A 27 -16.82 4.17 -1.29
CA VAL A 27 -15.51 4.12 -1.98
C VAL A 27 -15.33 5.33 -2.91
N LEU A 28 -16.33 6.23 -2.99
CA LEU A 28 -16.33 7.35 -3.94
C LEU A 28 -15.22 8.36 -3.65
N ASP A 29 -14.99 8.66 -2.37
CA ASP A 29 -13.90 9.54 -1.95
C ASP A 29 -12.54 8.93 -2.31
N ASP A 30 -12.35 7.61 -2.12
CA ASP A 30 -11.10 6.92 -2.46
C ASP A 30 -10.86 6.92 -3.97
N VAL A 31 -11.90 6.72 -4.79
CA VAL A 31 -11.77 6.75 -6.25
C VAL A 31 -11.48 8.17 -6.76
N THR A 32 -12.02 9.20 -6.11
CA THR A 32 -11.72 10.60 -6.45
C THR A 32 -10.28 10.95 -6.09
N ALA A 33 -9.84 10.58 -4.87
CA ALA A 33 -8.45 10.73 -4.44
C ALA A 33 -7.48 9.94 -5.33
N LEU A 34 -7.85 8.72 -5.76
CA LEU A 34 -7.09 7.91 -6.70
C LEU A 34 -6.93 8.60 -8.05
N LYS A 35 -8.01 9.18 -8.59
CA LYS A 35 -7.96 9.93 -9.85
C LYS A 35 -6.97 11.09 -9.73
N SER A 36 -7.09 11.89 -8.68
CA SER A 36 -6.16 13.00 -8.41
C SER A 36 -4.72 12.52 -8.24
N LEU A 37 -4.49 11.40 -7.54
CA LEU A 37 -3.16 10.79 -7.40
C LEU A 37 -2.55 10.46 -8.77
N VAL A 38 -3.33 9.83 -9.65
CA VAL A 38 -2.86 9.45 -10.98
C VAL A 38 -2.57 10.68 -11.84
N GLU A 39 -3.41 11.72 -11.76
CA GLU A 39 -3.13 13.01 -12.43
C GLU A 39 -1.83 13.66 -11.94
N GLU A 40 -1.48 13.55 -10.66
CA GLU A 40 -0.20 14.05 -10.15
C GLU A 40 0.99 13.20 -10.60
N LEU A 41 0.82 11.88 -10.75
CA LEU A 41 1.86 11.02 -11.32
C LEU A 41 2.06 11.31 -12.81
N ASP A 42 0.99 11.51 -13.57
CA ASP A 42 1.06 11.77 -15.02
C ASP A 42 1.92 12.99 -15.37
N LYS A 43 2.01 13.98 -14.47
CA LYS A 43 2.86 15.17 -14.66
C LYS A 43 4.35 14.88 -14.62
N VAL A 44 4.76 13.80 -13.95
CA VAL A 44 6.19 13.45 -13.73
C VAL A 44 6.60 12.19 -14.47
N ILE A 45 5.68 11.55 -15.19
CA ILE A 45 5.97 10.40 -16.03
C ILE A 45 6.76 10.84 -17.26
N GLU A 46 7.91 10.20 -17.48
CA GLU A 46 8.79 10.55 -18.60
C GLU A 46 8.93 9.42 -19.64
N LYS A 47 9.08 8.16 -19.17
CA LYS A 47 9.67 7.08 -19.98
C LYS A 47 8.70 5.98 -20.39
N VAL A 48 7.54 5.92 -19.76
CA VAL A 48 6.58 4.80 -19.84
C VAL A 48 5.17 5.32 -19.69
N SER A 49 4.16 4.50 -19.97
CA SER A 49 2.77 4.86 -19.68
C SER A 49 2.43 4.74 -18.19
N THR A 50 1.44 5.51 -17.75
CA THR A 50 0.80 5.42 -16.43
C THR A 50 0.34 4.00 -16.10
N THR A 51 -0.24 3.31 -17.08
CA THR A 51 -0.68 1.92 -16.95
C THR A 51 0.48 0.99 -16.58
N GLN A 52 1.68 1.22 -17.12
CA GLN A 52 2.84 0.37 -16.82
C GLN A 52 3.32 0.52 -15.38
N ILE A 53 3.33 1.73 -14.82
CA ILE A 53 3.79 1.96 -13.43
C ILE A 53 2.72 1.63 -12.38
N THR A 54 1.44 1.71 -12.76
CA THR A 54 0.30 1.47 -11.87
C THR A 54 -0.30 0.05 -11.98
N ASN A 55 0.40 -0.86 -12.64
CA ASN A 55 0.02 -2.27 -12.65
C ASN A 55 0.21 -2.93 -11.27
N ASN A 56 -0.42 -4.09 -11.07
CA ASN A 56 -0.32 -4.94 -9.89
C ASN A 56 -0.78 -4.30 -8.57
N PHE A 57 -1.65 -3.28 -8.63
CA PHE A 57 -2.31 -2.73 -7.44
C PHE A 57 -3.67 -3.39 -7.20
N LEU A 58 -3.87 -3.83 -5.97
CA LEU A 58 -5.17 -4.15 -5.37
C LEU A 58 -5.77 -2.85 -4.82
N ILE A 59 -7.09 -2.68 -4.96
CA ILE A 59 -7.83 -1.54 -4.41
C ILE A 59 -8.81 -2.00 -3.33
N GLY A 60 -8.79 -1.31 -2.19
CA GLY A 60 -9.62 -1.65 -1.02
C GLY A 60 -9.38 -3.09 -0.61
N TYR A 61 -8.10 -3.49 -0.55
CA TYR A 61 -7.71 -4.81 -0.07
C TYR A 61 -8.02 -4.87 1.42
N GLU A 62 -8.80 -5.87 1.81
CA GLU A 62 -9.26 -6.03 3.18
C GLU A 62 -8.75 -7.37 3.70
N PHE A 63 -7.99 -7.32 4.78
CA PHE A 63 -7.63 -8.51 5.52
C PHE A 63 -8.74 -8.80 6.55
N GLU A 64 -9.79 -9.49 6.08
CA GLU A 64 -11.10 -9.64 6.76
C GLU A 64 -11.00 -10.05 8.23
N ARG A 65 -10.06 -10.93 8.58
CA ARG A 65 -9.96 -11.47 9.95
C ARG A 65 -9.39 -10.48 10.97
N LEU A 66 -8.75 -9.38 10.54
CA LEU A 66 -8.18 -8.35 11.43
C LEU A 66 -8.74 -6.96 11.17
N HIS A 67 -9.79 -6.84 10.35
CA HIS A 67 -10.41 -5.57 9.98
C HIS A 67 -9.39 -4.52 9.54
N GLN A 68 -8.39 -4.94 8.75
CA GLN A 68 -7.39 -4.06 8.17
C GLN A 68 -7.71 -3.82 6.71
N GLU A 69 -7.82 -2.55 6.32
CA GLU A 69 -8.09 -2.11 4.96
C GLU A 69 -6.90 -1.32 4.43
N PHE A 70 -6.52 -1.63 3.19
CA PHE A 70 -5.44 -1.00 2.46
C PHE A 70 -6.06 -0.36 1.21
N ASP A 71 -6.00 0.96 1.11
CA ASP A 71 -6.65 1.68 0.01
C ASP A 71 -6.07 1.23 -1.33
N LEU A 72 -4.73 1.31 -1.48
CA LEU A 72 -3.99 0.77 -2.60
C LEU A 72 -2.84 -0.10 -2.10
N LEU A 73 -2.76 -1.35 -2.59
CA LEU A 73 -1.71 -2.30 -2.22
C LEU A 73 -1.12 -3.00 -3.43
N LYS A 74 0.18 -2.86 -3.64
CA LYS A 74 0.94 -3.61 -4.64
C LYS A 74 1.90 -4.57 -3.96
N ALA A 75 1.83 -5.84 -4.37
CA ALA A 75 2.63 -6.94 -3.86
C ALA A 75 3.38 -7.57 -5.03
N VAL A 76 4.71 -7.46 -5.04
CA VAL A 76 5.55 -7.96 -6.13
C VAL A 76 6.76 -8.76 -5.66
N LYS A 77 7.19 -9.69 -6.50
CA LYS A 77 8.41 -10.49 -6.35
C LYS A 77 9.52 -9.90 -7.20
N VAL A 78 10.70 -9.80 -6.62
CA VAL A 78 11.93 -9.38 -7.28
C VAL A 78 12.92 -10.53 -7.16
N HIS A 79 13.46 -10.97 -8.29
CA HIS A 79 14.58 -11.91 -8.28
C HIS A 79 15.86 -11.12 -8.02
N GLN A 80 16.52 -11.39 -6.91
CA GLN A 80 17.87 -10.94 -6.62
C GLN A 80 18.74 -12.17 -6.36
N SER A 81 19.63 -12.46 -7.31
CA SER A 81 20.49 -13.64 -7.29
C SER A 81 19.67 -14.94 -7.12
N ASP A 82 20.12 -15.87 -6.27
CA ASP A 82 19.44 -17.15 -6.00
C ASP A 82 18.24 -17.05 -5.03
N SER A 83 17.72 -15.85 -4.77
CA SER A 83 16.63 -15.64 -3.82
C SER A 83 15.49 -14.77 -4.37
N GLU A 84 14.28 -15.05 -3.91
CA GLU A 84 13.08 -14.28 -4.23
C GLU A 84 12.79 -13.30 -3.07
N GLN A 85 12.84 -12.01 -3.37
CA GLN A 85 12.48 -10.95 -2.43
C GLN A 85 11.04 -10.50 -2.68
N LYS A 86 10.25 -10.37 -1.62
CA LYS A 86 8.88 -9.84 -1.67
C LYS A 86 8.88 -8.37 -1.29
N ILE A 87 8.37 -7.53 -2.18
CA ILE A 87 8.23 -6.08 -1.98
C ILE A 87 6.75 -5.73 -1.89
N VAL A 88 6.41 -4.86 -0.94
CA VAL A 88 5.08 -4.27 -0.82
C VAL A 88 5.13 -2.76 -0.98
N ILE A 89 4.16 -2.21 -1.70
CA ILE A 89 3.94 -0.78 -1.84
C ILE A 89 2.50 -0.51 -1.41
N ASN A 90 2.34 0.18 -0.29
CA ASN A 90 1.05 0.66 0.19
C ASN A 90 0.93 2.15 -0.14
N ILE A 91 -0.26 2.58 -0.57
CA ILE A 91 -0.63 3.99 -0.62
C ILE A 91 -2.01 4.18 0.03
N GLU A 92 -2.07 4.91 1.14
CA GLU A 92 -3.32 5.35 1.77
C GLU A 92 -3.82 6.65 1.14
N LEU A 93 -5.13 6.74 0.92
CA LEU A 93 -5.80 7.85 0.27
C LEU A 93 -6.64 8.62 1.27
N LYS A 94 -6.53 9.95 1.27
CA LYS A 94 -7.45 10.84 1.98
C LYS A 94 -7.86 11.99 1.09
N LYS A 95 -9.12 12.40 1.24
CA LYS A 95 -9.63 13.62 0.63
C LYS A 95 -8.97 14.88 1.19
N SER A 96 -8.67 14.90 2.49
CA SER A 96 -8.14 16.09 3.16
C SER A 96 -6.87 15.84 3.95
N SER A 97 -5.91 16.75 3.77
CA SER A 97 -4.70 16.91 4.57
C SER A 97 -4.93 17.14 6.06
N ALA A 98 -6.13 17.56 6.48
CA ALA A 98 -6.50 17.59 7.90
C ALA A 98 -6.47 16.19 8.54
N LYS A 99 -6.62 15.13 7.73
CA LYS A 99 -6.55 13.72 8.13
C LYS A 99 -5.13 13.13 8.05
N LYS A 100 -4.08 13.96 7.95
CA LYS A 100 -2.68 13.49 7.93
C LYS A 100 -2.37 12.53 9.10
N HIS A 101 -2.89 12.81 10.29
CA HIS A 101 -2.68 11.96 11.46
C HIS A 101 -3.34 10.57 11.32
N GLU A 102 -4.45 10.46 10.59
CA GLU A 102 -5.09 9.17 10.27
C GLU A 102 -4.20 8.34 9.34
N ILE A 103 -3.62 8.97 8.31
CA ILE A 103 -2.65 8.34 7.40
C ILE A 103 -1.48 7.78 8.19
N GLU A 104 -0.86 8.59 9.06
CA GLU A 104 0.29 8.14 9.86
C GLU A 104 -0.07 6.94 10.74
N LYS A 105 -1.23 6.98 11.40
CA LYS A 105 -1.73 5.87 12.21
C LYS A 105 -1.95 4.60 11.38
N GLN A 106 -2.57 4.71 10.21
CA GLN A 106 -2.79 3.57 9.30
C GLN A 106 -1.46 2.99 8.81
N LEU A 107 -0.55 3.82 8.30
CA LEU A 107 0.74 3.36 7.79
C LEU A 107 1.60 2.70 8.86
N LYS A 108 1.62 3.24 10.09
CA LYS A 108 2.28 2.60 11.24
C LYS A 108 1.68 1.21 11.53
N ASN A 109 0.37 1.09 11.47
CA ASN A 109 -0.33 -0.18 11.68
C ASN A 109 -0.04 -1.18 10.55
N HIS A 110 -0.05 -0.73 9.30
CA HIS A 110 0.26 -1.57 8.14
C HIS A 110 1.71 -2.04 8.17
N GLN A 111 2.65 -1.18 8.55
CA GLN A 111 4.04 -1.56 8.80
C GLN A 111 4.13 -2.71 9.82
N PHE A 112 3.41 -2.61 10.95
CA PHE A 112 3.36 -3.67 11.95
C PHE A 112 2.87 -5.00 11.36
N TYR A 113 1.79 -5.00 10.57
CA TYR A 113 1.27 -6.21 9.95
C TYR A 113 2.21 -6.80 8.89
N PHE A 114 2.81 -5.97 8.05
CA PHE A 114 3.79 -6.43 7.06
C PHE A 114 4.99 -7.10 7.73
N ASN A 115 5.48 -6.55 8.85
CA ASN A 115 6.58 -7.16 9.60
C ASN A 115 6.19 -8.52 10.19
N ARG A 116 4.94 -8.66 10.66
CA ARG A 116 4.45 -9.93 11.20
C ARG A 116 4.43 -11.04 10.16
N VAL A 117 4.12 -10.72 8.91
CA VAL A 117 4.12 -11.68 7.81
C VAL A 117 5.50 -11.85 7.14
N GLY A 118 6.57 -11.35 7.78
CA GLY A 118 7.95 -11.57 7.35
C GLY A 118 8.47 -10.62 6.27
N ILE A 119 7.74 -9.56 5.90
CA ILE A 119 8.27 -8.52 5.03
C ILE A 119 9.18 -7.62 5.88
N LYS A 120 10.37 -7.30 5.40
CA LYS A 120 11.33 -6.45 6.13
C LYS A 120 11.03 -4.98 5.86
N TYR A 121 11.40 -4.09 6.79
CA TYR A 121 11.25 -2.64 6.62
C TYR A 121 11.91 -2.09 5.33
N THR A 122 13.00 -2.70 4.86
CA THR A 122 13.68 -2.33 3.60
C THR A 122 12.90 -2.72 2.34
N ASP A 123 11.88 -3.57 2.51
CA ASP A 123 11.11 -4.22 1.46
C ASP A 123 9.68 -3.67 1.42
N MET A 124 9.41 -2.61 2.19
CA MET A 124 8.14 -1.91 2.25
C MET A 124 8.31 -0.47 1.80
N TYR A 125 7.37 0.01 1.00
CA TYR A 125 7.20 1.42 0.70
C TYR A 125 5.79 1.83 1.14
N LEU A 126 5.72 2.75 2.10
CA LEU A 126 4.49 3.11 2.81
C LEU A 126 4.19 4.57 2.55
N PHE A 127 3.21 4.85 1.70
CA PHE A 127 2.89 6.20 1.26
C PHE A 127 1.50 6.63 1.67
N GLY A 128 1.31 7.94 1.77
CA GLY A 128 0.01 8.57 1.91
C GLY A 128 -0.19 9.65 0.87
N TYR A 129 -1.43 9.84 0.44
CA TYR A 129 -1.81 10.90 -0.48
C TYR A 129 -3.04 11.66 0.03
N CYS A 130 -2.93 12.99 0.00
CA CYS A 130 -4.04 13.90 0.31
C CYS A 130 -4.47 14.68 -0.92
N GLU A 131 -5.73 14.51 -1.33
CA GLU A 131 -6.31 15.11 -2.54
C GLU A 131 -6.36 16.65 -2.46
N ASP A 132 -6.91 17.21 -1.38
CA ASP A 132 -7.13 18.66 -1.21
C ASP A 132 -5.89 19.52 -1.48
N LYS A 133 -4.72 19.01 -1.13
CA LYS A 133 -3.43 19.68 -1.30
C LYS A 133 -2.52 19.00 -2.33
N LYS A 134 -2.99 17.95 -3.00
CA LYS A 134 -2.20 17.14 -3.94
C LYS A 134 -0.84 16.73 -3.35
N GLN A 135 -0.85 16.34 -2.07
CA GLN A 135 0.37 16.17 -1.27
C GLN A 135 0.66 14.70 -1.01
N PHE A 136 1.88 14.27 -1.32
CA PHE A 136 2.39 12.95 -0.96
C PHE A 136 3.15 12.97 0.36
N PHE A 137 3.11 11.82 1.03
CA PHE A 137 3.85 11.52 2.24
C PHE A 137 4.47 10.13 2.15
N GLU A 138 5.61 9.93 2.81
CA GLU A 138 6.24 8.62 3.02
C GLU A 138 6.41 8.38 4.52
N TYR A 139 5.99 7.22 5.01
CA TYR A 139 6.27 6.78 6.37
C TYR A 139 7.64 6.12 6.38
N ALA A 140 8.66 6.94 6.61
CA ALA A 140 10.06 6.58 6.44
C ALA A 140 10.78 6.51 7.78
N LYS A 141 11.88 5.76 7.79
CA LYS A 141 12.79 5.68 8.92
C LYS A 141 13.56 6.99 9.06
N LYS A 142 13.58 7.57 10.26
CA LYS A 142 14.32 8.80 10.56
C LYS A 142 15.72 8.49 11.12
N SER A 143 15.78 7.84 12.27
CA SER A 143 17.00 7.43 12.98
C SER A 143 16.68 6.25 13.90
N GLY A 144 17.68 5.41 14.23
CA GLY A 144 17.48 4.30 15.18
C GLY A 144 16.36 3.34 14.77
N ASN A 145 15.29 3.26 15.55
CA ASN A 145 14.04 2.53 15.24
C ASN A 145 12.82 3.47 15.12
N GLU A 146 13.07 4.77 14.95
CA GLU A 146 12.02 5.78 14.81
C GLU A 146 11.61 5.96 13.35
N TYR A 147 10.29 6.05 13.15
CA TYR A 147 9.65 6.28 11.86
C TYR A 147 8.74 7.49 11.97
N GLU A 148 8.71 8.30 10.92
CA GLU A 148 7.87 9.50 10.86
C GLU A 148 7.26 9.67 9.47
N LEU A 149 6.12 10.37 9.43
CA LEU A 149 5.47 10.73 8.18
C LEU A 149 6.08 12.03 7.59
N ILE A 150 6.99 11.87 6.63
CA ILE A 150 7.64 12.97 5.90
C ILE A 150 6.87 13.33 4.63
N LYS A 151 6.92 14.60 4.24
CA LYS A 151 6.42 15.03 2.92
C LYS A 151 7.40 14.60 1.85
N VAL A 152 6.89 14.07 0.74
CA VAL A 152 7.68 13.71 -0.44
C VAL A 152 7.05 14.29 -1.70
N SER A 153 7.81 14.31 -2.78
CA SER A 153 7.33 14.78 -4.08
C SER A 153 6.68 13.65 -4.89
N SER A 154 5.98 13.99 -5.98
CA SER A 154 5.42 12.99 -6.90
C SER A 154 6.52 12.20 -7.62
N GLU A 155 7.68 12.81 -7.89
CA GLU A 155 8.84 12.15 -8.48
C GLU A 155 9.32 10.98 -7.61
N ARG A 156 9.36 11.16 -6.28
CA ARG A 156 9.70 10.07 -5.34
C ARG A 156 8.78 8.87 -5.49
N ILE A 157 7.48 9.10 -5.63
CA ILE A 157 6.49 8.03 -5.83
C ILE A 157 6.72 7.37 -7.18
N TYR A 158 6.85 8.18 -8.24
CA TYR A 158 7.13 7.70 -9.59
C TYR A 158 8.39 6.83 -9.65
N GLU A 159 9.50 7.24 -9.03
CA GLU A 159 10.75 6.46 -8.97
C GLU A 159 10.52 5.05 -8.42
N ILE A 160 9.79 4.94 -7.30
CA ILE A 160 9.49 3.65 -6.68
C ILE A 160 8.56 2.82 -7.57
N LEU A 161 7.48 3.40 -8.08
CA LEU A 161 6.56 2.68 -8.98
C LEU A 161 7.27 2.23 -10.26
N TYR A 162 8.12 3.08 -10.83
CA TYR A 162 8.91 2.80 -12.03
C TYR A 162 9.91 1.67 -11.78
N LYS A 163 10.60 1.67 -10.63
CA LYS A 163 11.54 0.63 -10.22
C LYS A 163 10.90 -0.76 -10.22
N PHE A 164 9.66 -0.87 -9.76
CA PHE A 164 8.95 -2.15 -9.63
C PHE A 164 7.88 -2.40 -10.70
N ARG A 165 7.86 -1.62 -11.78
CA ARG A 165 6.83 -1.67 -12.83
C ARG A 165 6.77 -3.01 -13.59
N MET A 166 7.90 -3.70 -13.73
CA MET A 166 7.99 -4.98 -14.46
C MET A 166 8.08 -6.19 -13.52
N CYS A 167 7.96 -5.99 -12.21
CA CYS A 167 8.06 -7.07 -11.25
C CYS A 167 6.79 -7.94 -11.25
N ARG A 168 6.97 -9.24 -11.00
CA ARG A 168 5.89 -10.21 -11.01
C ARG A 168 4.99 -10.00 -9.80
N TYR A 169 3.68 -9.94 -10.01
CA TYR A 169 2.71 -9.94 -8.92
C TYR A 169 2.84 -11.22 -8.08
N PHE A 170 2.66 -11.09 -6.76
CA PHE A 170 2.35 -12.23 -5.91
C PHE A 170 1.06 -11.99 -5.15
N ASP A 171 0.36 -13.07 -4.86
CA ASP A 171 -0.85 -13.00 -4.06
C ASP A 171 -0.48 -12.75 -2.60
N ILE A 172 -0.87 -11.58 -2.09
CA ILE A 172 -0.54 -11.15 -0.73
C ILE A 172 -1.17 -12.09 0.32
N ASP A 173 -2.27 -12.77 -0.01
CA ASP A 173 -2.94 -13.76 0.85
C ASP A 173 -2.08 -15.01 1.08
N GLU A 174 -1.04 -15.25 0.26
CA GLU A 174 -0.04 -16.30 0.51
C GLU A 174 0.68 -16.08 1.85
N ILE A 175 0.86 -14.82 2.28
CA ILE A 175 1.58 -14.46 3.51
C ILE A 175 0.68 -13.78 4.54
N PHE A 176 -0.37 -13.06 4.13
CA PHE A 176 -1.39 -12.49 5.03
C PHE A 176 -2.34 -13.60 5.49
N LYS A 177 -1.85 -14.41 6.44
CA LYS A 177 -2.62 -15.43 7.12
C LYS A 177 -2.65 -15.13 8.61
N VAL A 178 -3.77 -15.43 9.26
CA VAL A 178 -3.93 -15.15 10.69
C VAL A 178 -2.87 -15.85 11.53
N GLU A 179 -2.49 -17.07 11.17
CA GLU A 179 -1.40 -17.83 11.79
C GLU A 179 -0.04 -17.12 11.75
N ASN A 180 0.22 -16.31 10.72
CA ASN A 180 1.46 -15.54 10.60
C ASN A 180 1.43 -14.24 11.42
N ILE A 181 0.24 -13.78 11.85
CA ILE A 181 0.07 -12.48 12.49
C ILE A 181 -0.22 -12.61 13.97
N LEU A 182 -1.16 -13.49 14.34
CA LEU A 182 -1.53 -13.78 15.71
C LEU A 182 -0.63 -14.89 16.24
N ILE A 183 0.27 -14.54 17.16
CA ILE A 183 0.91 -15.53 18.03
C ILE A 183 -0.17 -15.96 19.03
N SER A 184 -0.70 -17.16 18.85
CA SER A 184 -1.62 -17.73 19.84
C SER A 184 -0.84 -18.07 21.12
N PRO A 185 -1.33 -17.67 22.31
CA PRO A 185 -0.77 -18.13 23.59
C PRO A 185 -0.76 -19.66 23.70
N LEU A 186 -1.64 -20.33 22.96
CA LEU A 186 -1.82 -21.78 22.99
C LEU A 186 -0.87 -22.53 22.03
N ASN A 187 -0.34 -21.86 21.00
CA ASN A 187 0.48 -22.52 19.98
C ASN A 187 1.97 -22.16 20.04
N ASN A 188 2.32 -20.95 20.50
CA ASN A 188 3.71 -20.47 20.61
C ASN A 188 3.89 -19.64 21.90
N TRP A 189 3.68 -20.31 23.04
CA TRP A 189 3.72 -19.68 24.36
C TRP A 189 5.07 -19.01 24.66
N GLU A 190 6.19 -19.58 24.23
CA GLU A 190 7.53 -19.02 24.47
C GLU A 190 7.74 -17.67 23.79
N GLU A 191 7.27 -17.52 22.55
CA GLU A 191 7.38 -16.26 21.80
C GLU A 191 6.39 -15.21 22.34
N PHE A 192 5.22 -15.66 22.80
CA PHE A 192 4.23 -14.81 23.47
C PHE A 192 4.77 -14.22 24.78
N VAL A 193 5.40 -15.04 25.64
CA VAL A 193 5.95 -14.59 26.93
C VAL A 193 7.14 -13.64 26.75
N LYS A 194 8.05 -13.90 25.80
CA LYS A 194 9.21 -13.03 25.55
C LYS A 194 8.84 -11.63 25.08
N LYS A 195 7.70 -11.46 24.39
CA LYS A 195 7.24 -10.17 23.83
C LYS A 195 6.32 -9.36 24.76
N ILE A 196 5.88 -9.91 25.89
CA ILE A 196 5.09 -9.18 26.91
C ILE A 196 5.98 -8.55 28.00
N ILE A 197 7.23 -9.03 28.14
CA ILE A 197 8.14 -8.65 29.24
C ILE A 197 9.12 -7.50 28.83
N TYR A 198 8.99 -6.93 27.62
CA TYR A 198 9.74 -5.75 27.16
C TYR A 198 8.82 -4.78 26.42
#